data_AF-A0A846MWR0-F1
#
_entry.id   AF-A0A846MWR0-F1
#
_cell.length_a   1.000
_cell.length_b   1.000
_cell.length_c   1.000
_cell.angle_alpha   90.00
_cell.angle_beta   90.00
_cell.angle_gamma   90.00
#
_symmetry.space_group_name_H-M   'P 1'
#
loop_
_entity.id
_entity.type
_entity.pdbx_description
1 polymer ?
#
loop_
_entity_poly.entity_id
_entity_poly.type
_entity_poly.pdbx_seq_one_letter_code
_entity_poly.pdbx_strand_id
1 'polypeptide(L)'
;MTESEQRPEYINLKKLIIEFLGQDWLADATKPSYGALGFSDVVPVLNRLRDLLILLDRADLSFFPPQLITQVQQWLTNLSVSILSMRNFDIRQNNASQVRDQIVDQLKNHYTNIFNVLAAPLAVNFAKDIDLAVLRANISEDVKKNVASVFAESENSAAQIREASKQASEVLAAMKEAAGQVGVSANAKVFADQATEHKASADRWMLFTVTAAILTVGWGTFVLWGIPISPVAPVAEIVQQAIAKLIVFSGLSYGLLWCARNYSANRHNYVLNKHRQNSLATFETFAKSAEGDPDTKNAILLQATTSIFAAQTTGYLTKEPEIDQPSKIVEIMRSVKGG
;
A
#
# COMPACT_ATOMS: atom_id res chain seq x y z
N MET A 1 -0.81 45.73 -35.99
CA MET A 1 -1.88 44.73 -35.80
C MET A 1 -2.13 44.04 -37.12
N THR A 2 -1.85 42.75 -37.21
CA THR A 2 -2.10 41.95 -38.43
C THR A 2 -3.60 41.61 -38.54
N GLU A 3 -4.11 41.37 -39.75
CA GLU A 3 -5.52 41.00 -40.01
C GLU A 3 -5.97 39.74 -39.23
N SER A 4 -5.01 38.90 -38.81
CA SER A 4 -5.20 37.74 -37.93
C SER A 4 -5.45 38.08 -36.45
N GLU A 5 -4.95 39.21 -35.94
CA GLU A 5 -5.13 39.66 -34.54
C GLU A 5 -6.52 40.26 -34.27
N GLN A 6 -7.30 40.56 -35.30
CA GLN A 6 -8.64 41.15 -35.19
C GLN A 6 -9.77 40.12 -35.01
N ARG A 7 -9.44 38.83 -34.88
CA ARG A 7 -10.44 37.79 -34.66
C ARG A 7 -11.12 37.98 -33.29
N PRO A 8 -12.47 37.96 -33.20
CA PRO A 8 -13.20 38.16 -31.95
C PRO A 8 -12.75 37.26 -30.81
N GLU A 9 -12.36 36.02 -31.12
CA GLU A 9 -11.88 35.03 -30.15
C GLU A 9 -10.56 35.45 -29.49
N TYR A 10 -9.64 36.07 -30.22
CA TYR A 10 -8.33 36.46 -29.70
C TYR A 10 -8.45 37.69 -28.80
N ILE A 11 -9.28 38.65 -29.21
CA ILE A 11 -9.60 39.85 -28.44
C ILE A 11 -10.26 39.47 -27.11
N ASN A 12 -11.23 38.54 -27.17
CA ASN A 12 -11.90 38.06 -25.98
C ASN A 12 -10.94 37.35 -25.02
N LEU A 13 -10.02 36.53 -25.54
CA LEU A 13 -9.01 35.88 -24.71
C LEU A 13 -8.07 36.88 -24.02
N LYS A 14 -7.53 37.87 -24.75
CA LYS A 14 -6.67 38.91 -24.15
C LYS A 14 -7.39 39.67 -23.05
N LYS A 15 -8.66 40.03 -23.28
CA LYS A 15 -9.49 40.71 -22.27
C LYS A 15 -9.61 39.85 -21.00
N LEU A 16 -9.92 38.57 -21.15
CA LEU A 16 -10.03 37.63 -20.03
C LEU A 16 -8.71 37.51 -19.27
N ILE A 17 -7.57 37.39 -19.97
CA ILE A 17 -6.24 37.30 -19.33
C ILE A 17 -5.93 38.56 -18.53
N ILE A 18 -6.15 39.75 -19.09
CA ILE A 18 -5.90 41.03 -18.40
C ILE A 18 -6.79 41.16 -17.16
N GLU A 19 -8.08 40.85 -17.29
CA GLU A 19 -9.01 40.85 -16.16
C GLU A 19 -8.54 39.90 -15.05
N PHE A 20 -8.03 38.74 -15.43
CA PHE A 20 -7.53 37.74 -14.49
C PHE A 20 -6.24 38.16 -13.79
N LEU A 21 -5.27 38.68 -14.55
CA LEU A 21 -3.98 39.15 -14.02
C LEU A 21 -4.12 40.36 -13.09
N GLY A 22 -5.21 41.13 -13.24
CA GLY A 22 -5.56 42.25 -12.37
C GLY A 22 -6.15 41.84 -11.00
N GLN A 23 -6.51 40.57 -10.80
CA GLN A 23 -7.03 40.09 -9.52
C GLN A 23 -5.90 39.71 -8.55
N ASP A 24 -6.05 40.04 -7.26
CA ASP A 24 -5.10 39.64 -6.21
C ASP A 24 -5.51 38.34 -5.50
N TRP A 25 -5.53 37.29 -6.29
CA TRP A 25 -5.75 35.91 -5.88
C TRP A 25 -4.69 35.35 -4.89
N LEU A 26 -3.50 35.94 -4.81
CA LEU A 26 -2.48 35.54 -3.83
C LEU A 26 -2.88 36.05 -2.44
N ALA A 27 -3.32 37.30 -2.34
CA ALA A 27 -3.89 37.83 -1.10
C ALA A 27 -5.13 37.05 -0.65
N ASP A 28 -5.94 36.56 -1.59
CA ASP A 28 -7.08 35.69 -1.28
C ASP A 28 -6.65 34.36 -0.64
N ALA A 29 -5.54 33.76 -1.06
CA ALA A 29 -5.04 32.50 -0.51
C ALA A 29 -4.39 32.65 0.88
N THR A 30 -3.90 33.84 1.23
CA THR A 30 -3.15 34.11 2.47
C THR A 30 -3.94 34.87 3.54
N LYS A 31 -5.27 34.91 3.46
CA LYS A 31 -6.09 35.63 4.45
C LYS A 31 -5.84 35.10 5.88
N PRO A 32 -5.45 35.96 6.85
CA PRO A 32 -5.19 35.54 8.22
C PRO A 32 -6.41 34.90 8.92
N SER A 33 -7.62 35.22 8.44
CA SER A 33 -8.89 34.73 8.99
C SER A 33 -9.09 33.21 8.88
N TYR A 34 -8.31 32.51 8.05
CA TYR A 34 -8.46 31.08 7.83
C TYR A 34 -7.72 30.18 8.83
N GLY A 35 -6.78 30.73 9.61
CA GLY A 35 -6.01 29.95 10.60
C GLY A 35 -5.38 28.69 10.01
N ALA A 36 -5.57 27.54 10.65
CA ALA A 36 -5.04 26.24 10.20
C ALA A 36 -5.71 25.68 8.92
N LEU A 37 -6.84 26.24 8.48
CA LEU A 37 -7.55 25.86 7.25
C LEU A 37 -7.27 26.84 6.08
N GLY A 38 -6.15 27.56 6.13
CA GLY A 38 -5.72 28.47 5.06
C GLY A 38 -5.31 27.75 3.77
N PHE A 39 -5.10 28.53 2.71
CA PHE A 39 -4.69 28.05 1.38
C PHE A 39 -3.20 28.31 1.10
N SER A 40 -2.37 28.46 2.14
CA SER A 40 -0.95 28.81 1.98
C SER A 40 -0.14 27.77 1.19
N ASP A 41 -0.55 26.51 1.19
CA ASP A 41 0.06 25.41 0.45
C ASP A 41 -0.15 25.50 -1.07
N VAL A 42 -1.21 26.17 -1.55
CA VAL A 42 -1.50 26.32 -2.98
C VAL A 42 -0.83 27.56 -3.60
N VAL A 43 -0.30 28.47 -2.78
CA VAL A 43 0.39 29.71 -3.23
C VAL A 43 1.47 29.46 -4.29
N PRO A 44 2.35 28.43 -4.19
CA PRO A 44 3.33 28.16 -5.25
C PRO A 44 2.69 27.79 -6.59
N VAL A 45 1.57 27.07 -6.57
CA VAL A 45 0.82 26.68 -7.77
C VAL A 45 0.17 27.91 -8.40
N LEU A 46 -0.41 28.78 -7.57
CA LEU A 46 -0.94 30.06 -8.03
C LEU A 46 0.18 30.86 -8.71
N ASN A 47 1.34 31.09 -8.09
CA ASN A 47 2.42 31.83 -8.76
C ASN A 47 2.75 31.31 -10.18
N ARG A 48 2.88 29.98 -10.34
CA ARG A 48 3.14 29.36 -11.65
C ARG A 48 2.01 29.56 -12.66
N LEU A 49 0.75 29.54 -12.21
CA LEU A 49 -0.42 29.82 -13.04
C LEU A 49 -0.41 31.26 -13.55
N ARG A 50 -0.03 32.25 -12.72
CA ARG A 50 0.12 33.65 -13.17
C ARG A 50 1.29 33.82 -14.13
N ASP A 51 2.41 33.16 -13.87
CA ASP A 51 3.56 33.20 -14.79
C ASP A 51 3.16 32.70 -16.19
N LEU A 52 2.38 31.61 -16.26
CA LEU A 52 1.86 31.09 -17.52
C LEU A 52 0.90 32.08 -18.21
N LEU A 53 0.05 32.77 -17.46
CA LEU A 53 -0.83 33.80 -18.00
C LEU A 53 -0.06 35.01 -18.53
N ILE A 54 1.02 35.42 -17.86
CA ILE A 54 1.91 36.48 -18.35
C ILE A 54 2.59 36.06 -19.65
N LEU A 55 3.03 34.81 -19.77
CA LEU A 55 3.57 34.27 -21.01
C LEU A 55 2.51 34.28 -22.11
N LEU A 56 1.29 33.84 -21.82
CA LEU A 56 0.20 33.85 -22.80
C LEU A 56 -0.22 35.27 -23.22
N ASP A 57 -0.15 36.24 -22.31
CA ASP A 57 -0.39 37.66 -22.61
C ASP A 57 0.68 38.26 -23.54
N ARG A 58 1.92 37.76 -23.46
CA ARG A 58 3.00 38.18 -24.36
C ARG A 58 3.01 37.46 -25.69
N ALA A 59 2.38 36.29 -25.77
CA ALA A 59 2.38 35.48 -26.97
C ALA A 59 1.57 36.13 -28.11
N ASP A 60 2.08 35.98 -29.34
CA ASP A 60 1.39 36.31 -30.59
C ASP A 60 0.29 35.27 -30.85
N LEU A 61 -0.96 35.63 -30.51
CA LEU A 61 -2.07 34.68 -30.54
C LEU A 61 -2.45 34.22 -31.95
N SER A 62 -1.95 34.89 -33.00
CA SER A 62 -2.28 34.55 -34.39
C SER A 62 -1.77 33.18 -34.83
N PHE A 63 -0.80 32.62 -34.10
CA PHE A 63 -0.21 31.29 -34.34
C PHE A 63 -0.98 30.16 -33.67
N PHE A 64 -1.93 30.47 -32.79
CA PHE A 64 -2.72 29.44 -32.11
C PHE A 64 -3.92 29.01 -32.95
N PRO A 65 -4.16 27.68 -33.09
CA PRO A 65 -5.39 27.18 -33.67
C PRO A 65 -6.63 27.73 -32.94
N PRO A 66 -7.71 28.13 -33.63
CA PRO A 66 -8.92 28.64 -32.98
C PRO A 66 -9.48 27.73 -31.88
N GLN A 67 -9.43 26.41 -32.09
CA GLN A 67 -9.86 25.45 -31.08
C GLN A 67 -9.04 25.52 -29.79
N LEU A 68 -7.72 25.77 -29.90
CA LEU A 68 -6.86 25.95 -28.73
C LEU A 68 -7.26 27.22 -27.97
N ILE A 69 -7.57 28.30 -28.67
CA ILE A 69 -8.03 29.54 -28.04
C ILE A 69 -9.34 29.32 -27.28
N THR A 70 -10.32 28.64 -27.89
CA THR A 70 -11.58 28.31 -27.21
C THR A 70 -11.35 27.43 -25.97
N GLN A 71 -10.44 26.45 -26.05
CA GLN A 71 -10.07 25.63 -24.88
C GLN A 71 -9.46 26.47 -23.76
N VAL A 72 -8.58 27.42 -24.08
CA VAL A 72 -7.95 28.29 -23.09
C VAL A 72 -8.96 29.26 -22.48
N GLN A 73 -9.90 29.79 -23.26
CA GLN A 73 -11.01 30.62 -22.74
C GLN A 73 -11.90 29.84 -21.75
N GLN A 74 -12.26 28.61 -22.10
CA GLN A 74 -13.04 27.73 -21.22
C GLN A 74 -12.25 27.40 -19.95
N TRP A 75 -10.96 27.11 -20.09
CA TRP A 75 -10.08 26.86 -18.95
C TRP A 75 -9.99 28.08 -18.02
N LEU A 76 -9.79 29.29 -18.55
CA LEU A 76 -9.79 30.53 -17.78
C LEU A 76 -11.11 30.73 -17.04
N THR A 77 -12.24 30.46 -17.70
CA THR A 77 -13.57 30.54 -17.09
C THR A 77 -13.69 29.57 -15.90
N ASN A 78 -13.22 28.33 -16.05
CA ASN A 78 -13.24 27.34 -14.97
C ASN A 78 -12.26 27.69 -13.84
N LEU A 79 -11.10 28.25 -14.16
CA LEU A 79 -10.15 28.73 -13.17
C LEU A 79 -10.75 29.89 -12.35
N SER A 80 -11.47 30.83 -12.99
CA SER A 80 -12.22 31.90 -12.30
C SER A 80 -13.17 31.34 -11.25
N VAL A 81 -13.91 30.29 -11.61
CA VAL A 81 -14.85 29.63 -10.67
C VAL A 81 -14.08 29.07 -9.47
N SER A 82 -12.98 28.35 -9.69
CA SER A 82 -12.18 27.79 -8.59
C SER A 82 -11.55 28.86 -7.69
N ILE A 83 -11.07 29.98 -8.27
CA ILE A 83 -10.57 31.11 -7.48
C ILE A 83 -11.69 31.78 -6.67
N LEU A 84 -12.89 31.94 -7.25
CA LEU A 84 -14.04 32.47 -6.53
C LEU A 84 -14.48 31.53 -5.40
N SER A 85 -14.45 30.21 -5.61
CA SER A 85 -14.71 29.23 -4.55
C SER A 85 -13.70 29.33 -3.41
N MET A 86 -12.42 29.54 -3.71
CA MET A 86 -11.39 29.80 -2.70
C MET A 86 -11.67 31.12 -1.96
N ARG A 87 -11.97 32.20 -2.70
CA ARG A 87 -12.26 33.53 -2.13
C ARG A 87 -13.46 33.51 -1.18
N ASN A 88 -14.50 32.77 -1.54
CA ASN A 88 -15.77 32.68 -0.81
C ASN A 88 -15.81 31.54 0.22
N PHE A 89 -14.69 30.84 0.43
CA PHE A 89 -14.61 29.76 1.40
C PHE A 89 -14.90 30.25 2.83
N ASP A 90 -15.85 29.58 3.50
CA ASP A 90 -16.22 29.87 4.89
C ASP A 90 -15.77 28.73 5.82
N ILE A 91 -14.97 29.07 6.83
CA ILE A 91 -14.49 28.13 7.85
C ILE A 91 -15.61 27.58 8.73
N ARG A 92 -16.78 28.23 8.77
CA ARG A 92 -17.94 27.84 9.59
C ARG A 92 -18.88 26.86 8.88
N GLN A 93 -18.66 26.61 7.59
CA GLN A 93 -19.51 25.71 6.82
C GLN A 93 -19.30 24.25 7.25
N ASN A 94 -20.33 23.42 7.05
CA ASN A 94 -20.21 21.99 7.31
C ASN A 94 -19.16 21.35 6.37
N ASN A 95 -18.33 20.44 6.88
CA ASN A 95 -17.23 19.80 6.15
C ASN A 95 -16.17 20.77 5.57
N ALA A 96 -15.91 21.90 6.23
CA ALA A 96 -14.96 22.93 5.78
C ALA A 96 -13.59 22.38 5.31
N SER A 97 -12.99 21.44 6.04
CA SER A 97 -11.69 20.84 5.66
C SER A 97 -11.75 20.11 4.32
N GLN A 98 -12.79 19.29 4.09
CA GLN A 98 -12.94 18.53 2.86
C GLN A 98 -13.17 19.45 1.65
N VAL A 99 -14.00 20.49 1.83
CA VAL A 99 -14.27 21.45 0.75
C VAL A 99 -13.00 22.25 0.42
N ARG A 100 -12.23 22.64 1.43
CA ARG A 100 -10.93 23.29 1.25
C ARG A 100 -9.97 22.42 0.44
N ASP A 101 -9.83 21.14 0.78
CA ASP A 101 -8.91 20.24 0.09
C ASP A 101 -9.34 20.00 -1.37
N GLN A 102 -10.65 19.88 -1.63
CA GLN A 102 -11.18 19.82 -2.98
C GLN A 102 -10.82 21.05 -3.82
N ILE A 103 -10.93 22.26 -3.25
CA ILE A 103 -10.54 23.50 -3.93
C ILE A 103 -9.04 23.51 -4.24
N VAL A 104 -8.20 23.10 -3.28
CA VAL A 104 -6.74 23.02 -3.49
C VAL A 104 -6.38 22.05 -4.59
N ASP A 105 -7.00 20.87 -4.62
CA ASP A 105 -6.72 19.87 -5.65
C ASP A 105 -7.21 20.32 -7.03
N GLN A 106 -8.37 21.01 -7.10
CA GLN A 106 -8.82 21.64 -8.34
C GLN A 106 -7.82 22.66 -8.88
N LEU A 107 -7.28 23.54 -8.02
CA LEU A 107 -6.29 24.54 -8.40
C LEU A 107 -4.96 23.90 -8.86
N LYS A 108 -4.51 22.83 -8.20
CA LYS A 108 -3.35 22.02 -8.65
C LYS A 108 -3.59 21.41 -10.04
N ASN A 109 -4.76 20.83 -10.26
CA ASN A 109 -5.11 20.19 -11.52
C ASN A 109 -5.22 21.20 -12.66
N HIS A 110 -5.74 22.41 -12.40
CA HIS A 110 -5.78 23.49 -13.40
C HIS A 110 -4.41 23.79 -13.98
N TYR A 111 -3.37 23.87 -13.14
CA TYR A 111 -1.99 24.10 -13.59
C TYR A 111 -1.46 22.98 -14.48
N THR A 112 -1.55 21.72 -14.02
CA THR A 112 -1.04 20.58 -14.77
C THR A 112 -1.72 20.45 -16.13
N ASN A 113 -3.04 20.64 -16.17
CA ASN A 113 -3.83 20.50 -17.40
C ASN A 113 -3.48 21.58 -18.42
N ILE A 114 -3.42 22.85 -18.01
CA ILE A 114 -3.15 23.94 -18.95
C ILE A 114 -1.69 23.96 -19.41
N PHE A 115 -0.76 23.59 -18.53
CA PHE A 115 0.66 23.54 -18.88
C PHE A 115 0.91 22.56 -20.01
N ASN A 116 0.33 21.35 -19.94
CA ASN A 116 0.44 20.35 -21.01
C ASN A 116 -0.13 20.81 -22.35
N VAL A 117 -1.17 21.65 -22.32
CA VAL A 117 -1.83 22.19 -23.51
C VAL A 117 -1.03 23.35 -24.12
N LEU A 118 -0.45 24.23 -23.29
CA LEU A 118 0.19 25.47 -23.74
C LEU A 118 1.71 25.40 -23.87
N ALA A 119 2.38 24.40 -23.31
CA ALA A 119 3.85 24.31 -23.33
C ALA A 119 4.43 24.34 -24.75
N ALA A 120 4.00 23.44 -25.63
CA ALA A 120 4.52 23.38 -27.00
C ALA A 120 4.11 24.61 -27.85
N PRO A 121 2.84 25.05 -27.84
CA PRO A 121 2.44 26.23 -28.59
C PRO A 121 3.17 27.52 -28.14
N LEU A 122 3.36 27.73 -26.83
CA LEU A 122 4.12 28.89 -26.32
C LEU A 122 5.61 28.79 -26.67
N ALA A 123 6.21 27.60 -26.59
CA ALA A 123 7.61 27.40 -26.97
C ALA A 123 7.86 27.79 -28.44
N VAL A 124 6.94 27.42 -29.35
CA VAL A 124 7.01 27.82 -30.77
C VAL A 124 6.81 29.33 -30.93
N ASN A 125 5.89 29.91 -30.17
CA ASN A 125 5.59 31.34 -30.22
C ASN A 125 6.82 32.21 -29.87
N PHE A 126 7.49 31.88 -28.76
CA PHE A 126 8.66 32.62 -28.30
C PHE A 126 9.95 32.26 -29.05
N ALA A 127 10.02 31.09 -29.69
CA ALA A 127 11.13 30.75 -30.58
C ALA A 127 11.14 31.59 -31.86
N LYS A 128 10.00 32.15 -32.27
CA LYS A 128 9.85 32.97 -33.48
C LYS A 128 10.47 34.37 -33.34
N ASP A 129 10.47 34.93 -32.14
CA ASP A 129 11.08 36.24 -31.83
C ASP A 129 12.62 36.17 -31.76
N ILE A 130 13.19 34.97 -31.85
CA ILE A 130 14.63 34.78 -31.99
C ILE A 130 14.97 35.03 -33.45
N ASP A 131 15.54 36.21 -33.73
CA ASP A 131 16.02 36.60 -35.06
C ASP A 131 17.10 35.63 -35.57
N LEU A 132 16.65 34.63 -36.33
CA LEU A 132 17.49 33.59 -36.91
C LEU A 132 18.53 34.15 -37.90
N ALA A 133 18.38 35.38 -38.39
CA ALA A 133 19.36 36.02 -39.29
C ALA A 133 20.51 36.67 -38.51
N VAL A 134 20.22 37.35 -37.39
CA VAL A 134 21.24 37.92 -36.49
C VAL A 134 21.98 36.83 -35.71
N LEU A 135 21.28 35.75 -35.34
CA LEU A 135 21.89 34.59 -34.68
C LEU A 135 22.87 33.87 -35.61
N ARG A 136 22.62 33.81 -36.92
CA ARG A 136 23.51 33.18 -37.92
C ARG A 136 24.71 34.04 -38.28
N ALA A 137 24.61 35.36 -38.23
CA ALA A 137 25.69 36.28 -38.56
C ALA A 137 26.71 36.48 -37.43
N ASN A 138 26.30 36.33 -36.15
CA ASN A 138 27.16 36.54 -34.98
C ASN A 138 27.70 35.24 -34.34
N ILE A 139 27.64 34.09 -35.03
CA ILE A 139 28.28 32.83 -34.61
C ILE A 139 29.80 32.96 -34.75
N SER A 140 30.43 33.65 -33.82
CA SER A 140 31.85 33.50 -33.52
C SER A 140 32.09 32.16 -32.82
N GLU A 141 33.29 31.59 -33.02
CA GLU A 141 33.78 30.31 -32.49
C GLU A 141 33.39 30.00 -31.02
N ASP A 142 33.24 31.03 -30.18
CA ASP A 142 32.84 30.90 -28.78
C ASP A 142 31.43 30.31 -28.59
N VAL A 143 30.49 30.58 -29.49
CA VAL A 143 29.13 30.01 -29.43
C VAL A 143 29.12 28.55 -29.89
N LYS A 144 29.95 28.15 -30.86
CA LYS A 144 30.08 26.72 -31.21
C LYS A 144 30.63 25.92 -30.03
N LYS A 145 31.58 26.49 -29.28
CA LYS A 145 32.15 25.87 -28.08
C LYS A 145 31.15 25.84 -26.92
N ASN A 146 30.39 26.92 -26.71
CA ASN A 146 29.38 27.00 -25.65
C ASN A 146 28.09 26.22 -25.98
N VAL A 147 27.72 26.08 -27.26
CA VAL A 147 26.58 25.25 -27.70
C VAL A 147 26.97 23.77 -27.72
N ALA A 148 28.21 23.42 -28.08
CA ALA A 148 28.71 22.06 -27.90
C ALA A 148 28.82 21.68 -26.42
N SER A 149 29.23 22.61 -25.54
CA SER A 149 29.22 22.36 -24.10
C SER A 149 27.82 22.33 -23.52
N VAL A 150 26.87 23.16 -24.00
CA VAL A 150 25.46 23.13 -23.59
C VAL A 150 24.72 21.90 -24.13
N PHE A 151 25.03 21.41 -25.33
CA PHE A 151 24.51 20.13 -25.83
C PHE A 151 25.17 18.95 -25.11
N ALA A 152 26.47 18.99 -24.82
CA ALA A 152 27.13 17.97 -24.01
C ALA A 152 26.64 17.99 -22.54
N GLU A 153 26.31 19.16 -22.00
CA GLU A 153 25.73 19.36 -20.66
C GLU A 153 24.24 19.03 -20.64
N SER A 154 23.51 19.24 -21.73
CA SER A 154 22.12 18.80 -21.91
C SER A 154 22.02 17.31 -22.17
N GLU A 155 23.00 16.70 -22.85
CA GLU A 155 23.11 15.26 -23.06
C GLU A 155 23.57 14.58 -21.77
N ASN A 156 24.50 15.18 -21.02
CA ASN A 156 24.83 14.78 -19.64
C ASN A 156 23.64 14.98 -18.69
N SER A 157 22.87 16.07 -18.81
CA SER A 157 21.70 16.30 -17.97
C SER A 157 20.57 15.34 -18.33
N ALA A 158 20.35 15.04 -19.61
CA ALA A 158 19.42 14.00 -20.04
C ALA A 158 19.88 12.60 -19.61
N ALA A 159 21.20 12.33 -19.64
CA ALA A 159 21.78 11.10 -19.12
C ALA A 159 21.66 11.01 -17.60
N GLN A 160 21.88 12.10 -16.86
CA GLN A 160 21.69 12.20 -15.41
C GLN A 160 20.22 12.09 -15.02
N ILE A 161 19.29 12.63 -15.81
CA ILE A 161 17.84 12.48 -15.61
C ILE A 161 17.40 11.04 -15.90
N ARG A 162 17.94 10.41 -16.95
CA ARG A 162 17.69 8.98 -17.22
C ARG A 162 18.29 8.09 -16.14
N GLU A 163 19.50 8.38 -15.68
CA GLU A 163 20.17 7.66 -14.60
C GLU A 163 19.46 7.89 -13.26
N ALA A 164 19.03 9.11 -12.94
CA ALA A 164 18.22 9.40 -11.76
C ALA A 164 16.83 8.76 -11.84
N SER A 165 16.22 8.69 -13.03
CA SER A 165 14.95 7.98 -13.25
C SER A 165 15.12 6.47 -13.10
N LYS A 166 16.23 5.92 -13.60
CA LYS A 166 16.62 4.52 -13.42
C LYS A 166 16.89 4.21 -11.95
N GLN A 167 17.68 5.01 -11.26
CA GLN A 167 17.94 4.89 -9.82
C GLN A 167 16.67 5.07 -8.98
N ALA A 168 15.76 5.98 -9.34
CA ALA A 168 14.46 6.12 -8.68
C ALA A 168 13.56 4.90 -8.92
N SER A 169 13.60 4.31 -10.13
CA SER A 169 12.90 3.07 -10.45
C SER A 169 13.48 1.88 -9.66
N GLU A 170 14.80 1.78 -9.57
CA GLU A 170 15.52 0.77 -8.78
C GLU A 170 15.25 0.93 -7.28
N VAL A 171 15.26 2.16 -6.74
CA VAL A 171 14.91 2.44 -5.35
C VAL A 171 13.43 2.16 -5.07
N LEU A 172 12.52 2.47 -5.99
CA LEU A 172 11.10 2.13 -5.86
C LEU A 172 10.87 0.62 -5.91
N ALA A 173 11.60 -0.10 -6.78
CA ALA A 173 11.59 -1.56 -6.85
C ALA A 173 12.13 -2.17 -5.54
N ALA A 174 13.28 -1.69 -5.07
CA ALA A 174 13.88 -2.08 -3.80
C ALA A 174 12.99 -1.72 -2.60
N MET A 175 12.27 -0.60 -2.61
CA MET A 175 11.28 -0.27 -1.57
C MET A 175 10.06 -1.20 -1.61
N LYS A 176 9.54 -1.54 -2.79
CA LYS A 176 8.42 -2.50 -2.92
C LYS A 176 8.84 -3.90 -2.51
N GLU A 177 10.04 -4.31 -2.88
CA GLU A 177 10.65 -5.56 -2.47
C GLU A 177 10.90 -5.57 -0.97
N ALA A 178 11.51 -4.52 -0.41
CA ALA A 178 11.71 -4.37 1.03
C ALA A 178 10.38 -4.32 1.79
N ALA A 179 9.35 -3.64 1.28
CA ALA A 179 8.02 -3.66 1.90
C ALA A 179 7.38 -5.06 1.85
N GLY A 180 7.58 -5.80 0.76
CA GLY A 180 7.20 -7.20 0.63
C GLY A 180 7.97 -8.12 1.59
N GLN A 181 9.30 -7.98 1.67
CA GLN A 181 10.16 -8.71 2.59
C GLN A 181 9.87 -8.37 4.06
N VAL A 182 9.65 -7.10 4.38
CA VAL A 182 9.27 -6.63 5.72
C VAL A 182 7.88 -7.18 6.09
N GLY A 183 6.92 -7.22 5.16
CA GLY A 183 5.61 -7.83 5.39
C GLY A 183 5.68 -9.35 5.62
N VAL A 184 6.43 -10.07 4.78
CA VAL A 184 6.63 -11.52 4.90
C VAL A 184 7.41 -11.86 6.17
N SER A 185 8.48 -11.13 6.46
CA SER A 185 9.30 -11.29 7.66
C SER A 185 8.55 -10.91 8.94
N ALA A 186 7.69 -9.88 8.92
CA ALA A 186 6.87 -9.51 10.07
C ALA A 186 5.82 -10.59 10.37
N ASN A 187 5.11 -11.10 9.36
CA ASN A 187 4.16 -12.20 9.54
C ASN A 187 4.87 -13.50 9.97
N ALA A 188 6.03 -13.81 9.40
CA ALA A 188 6.83 -14.96 9.81
C ALA A 188 7.26 -14.85 11.28
N LYS A 189 7.62 -13.63 11.73
CA LYS A 189 7.92 -13.36 13.14
C LYS A 189 6.70 -13.55 14.05
N VAL A 190 5.53 -13.03 13.67
CA VAL A 190 4.28 -13.24 14.44
C VAL A 190 3.98 -14.72 14.62
N PHE A 191 4.07 -15.52 13.55
CA PHE A 191 3.87 -16.97 13.66
C PHE A 191 4.96 -17.67 14.47
N ALA A 192 6.20 -17.18 14.43
CA ALA A 192 7.28 -17.68 15.28
C ALA A 192 6.97 -17.43 16.77
N ASP A 193 6.55 -16.22 17.11
CA ASP A 193 6.23 -15.83 18.49
C ASP A 193 5.03 -16.67 19.00
N GLN A 194 3.95 -16.77 18.22
CA GLN A 194 2.80 -17.63 18.53
C GLN A 194 3.18 -19.11 18.68
N ALA A 195 4.08 -19.62 17.83
CA ALA A 195 4.59 -20.98 17.98
C ALA A 195 5.34 -21.14 19.32
N THR A 196 6.21 -20.20 19.70
CA THR A 196 6.92 -20.28 20.99
C THR A 196 5.98 -20.23 22.18
N GLU A 197 4.92 -19.41 22.13
CA GLU A 197 3.91 -19.31 23.18
C GLU A 197 3.12 -20.62 23.35
N HIS A 198 2.66 -21.20 22.23
CA HIS A 198 1.97 -22.49 22.25
C HIS A 198 2.90 -23.64 22.66
N LYS A 199 4.19 -23.59 22.32
CA LYS A 199 5.18 -24.56 22.80
C LYS A 199 5.34 -24.47 24.31
N ALA A 200 5.54 -23.28 24.86
CA ALA A 200 5.67 -23.08 26.31
C ALA A 200 4.39 -23.52 27.05
N SER A 201 3.22 -23.23 26.48
CA SER A 201 1.94 -23.68 27.03
C SER A 201 1.80 -25.20 26.95
N ALA A 202 2.19 -25.83 25.85
CA ALA A 202 2.21 -27.29 25.73
C ALA A 202 3.13 -27.93 26.79
N ASP A 203 4.33 -27.39 27.01
CA ASP A 203 5.26 -27.93 28.00
C ASP A 203 4.69 -27.84 29.43
N ARG A 204 3.98 -26.74 29.77
CA ARG A 204 3.23 -26.62 31.04
C ARG A 204 2.10 -27.64 31.15
N TRP A 205 1.30 -27.79 30.09
CA TRP A 205 0.22 -28.79 30.06
C TRP A 205 0.73 -30.22 30.11
N MET A 206 1.92 -30.50 29.55
CA MET A 206 2.58 -31.79 29.69
C MET A 206 2.92 -32.08 31.15
N LEU A 207 3.50 -31.10 31.86
CA LEU A 207 3.79 -31.24 33.28
C LEU A 207 2.51 -31.47 34.11
N PHE A 208 1.44 -30.73 33.84
CA PHE A 208 0.14 -30.94 34.49
C PHE A 208 -0.44 -32.31 34.17
N THR A 209 -0.31 -32.79 32.93
CA THR A 209 -0.79 -34.13 32.51
C THR A 209 -0.02 -35.23 33.25
N VAL A 210 1.31 -35.12 33.35
CA VAL A 210 2.15 -36.08 34.09
C VAL A 210 1.78 -36.07 35.57
N THR A 211 1.61 -34.88 36.17
CA THR A 211 1.22 -34.74 37.58
C THR A 211 -0.17 -35.33 37.84
N ALA A 212 -1.15 -35.05 36.96
CA ALA A 212 -2.50 -35.61 37.05
C ALA A 212 -2.52 -37.13 36.87
N ALA A 213 -1.64 -37.68 36.02
CA ALA A 213 -1.49 -39.12 35.85
C ALA A 213 -0.95 -39.76 37.13
N ILE A 214 0.10 -39.19 37.73
CA ILE A 214 0.67 -39.65 39.01
C ILE A 214 -0.38 -39.59 40.12
N LEU A 215 -1.15 -38.50 40.22
CA LEU A 215 -2.22 -38.36 41.22
C LEU A 215 -3.35 -39.39 41.01
N THR A 216 -3.77 -39.62 39.77
CA THR A 216 -4.81 -40.62 39.46
C THR A 216 -4.37 -42.03 39.85
N VAL A 217 -3.16 -42.43 39.48
CA VAL A 217 -2.60 -43.74 39.83
C VAL A 217 -2.37 -43.85 41.34
N GLY A 218 -1.77 -42.83 41.96
CA GLY A 218 -1.49 -42.80 43.38
C GLY A 218 -2.76 -42.88 44.24
N TRP A 219 -3.81 -42.14 43.86
CA TRP A 219 -5.12 -42.24 44.50
C TRP A 219 -5.71 -43.65 44.35
N GLY A 220 -5.66 -44.23 43.15
CA GLY A 220 -6.11 -45.60 42.90
C GLY A 220 -5.42 -46.62 43.79
N THR A 221 -4.08 -46.57 43.89
CA THR A 221 -3.29 -47.44 44.76
C THR A 221 -3.61 -47.23 46.25
N PHE A 222 -3.70 -45.96 46.69
CA PHE A 222 -4.03 -45.63 48.08
C PHE A 222 -5.42 -46.13 48.48
N VAL A 223 -6.42 -45.98 47.60
CA VAL A 223 -7.79 -46.43 47.86
C VAL A 223 -7.92 -47.96 47.92
N LEU A 224 -7.10 -48.68 47.15
CA LEU A 224 -7.10 -50.14 47.14
C LEU A 224 -6.43 -50.74 48.38
N TRP A 225 -5.35 -50.14 48.89
CA TRP A 225 -4.57 -50.72 50.00
C TRP A 225 -4.73 -49.98 51.34
N GLY A 226 -5.01 -48.68 51.33
CA GLY A 226 -5.13 -47.83 52.52
C GLY A 226 -6.54 -47.71 53.09
N ILE A 227 -7.58 -48.04 52.32
CA ILE A 227 -8.98 -48.01 52.76
C ILE A 227 -9.67 -49.34 52.41
N PRO A 228 -9.31 -50.44 53.09
CA PRO A 228 -9.93 -51.74 52.87
C PRO A 228 -11.41 -51.68 53.29
N ILE A 229 -12.26 -52.28 52.46
CA ILE A 229 -13.68 -52.47 52.80
C ILE A 229 -13.74 -53.64 53.78
N SER A 230 -14.35 -53.42 54.96
CA SER A 230 -14.50 -54.49 55.94
C SER A 230 -15.35 -55.63 55.34
N PRO A 231 -14.91 -56.89 55.42
CA PRO A 231 -15.65 -58.03 54.86
C PRO A 231 -16.98 -58.30 55.55
N VAL A 232 -17.23 -57.67 56.71
CA VAL A 232 -18.46 -57.81 57.51
C VAL A 232 -19.35 -56.55 57.43
N ALA A 233 -19.00 -55.59 56.56
CA ALA A 233 -19.76 -54.35 56.43
C ALA A 233 -21.16 -54.58 55.83
N PRO A 234 -22.18 -53.80 56.23
CA PRO A 234 -23.49 -53.81 55.57
C PRO A 234 -23.37 -53.47 54.08
N VAL A 235 -24.20 -54.11 53.25
CA VAL A 235 -24.19 -53.90 51.78
C VAL A 235 -24.32 -52.42 51.41
N ALA A 236 -25.15 -51.67 52.15
CA ALA A 236 -25.32 -50.23 51.93
C ALA A 236 -24.01 -49.43 52.08
N GLU A 237 -23.18 -49.76 53.08
CA GLU A 237 -21.88 -49.10 53.30
C GLU A 237 -20.86 -49.47 52.22
N ILE A 238 -20.85 -50.74 51.80
CA ILE A 238 -20.00 -51.21 50.69
C ILE A 238 -20.33 -50.46 49.40
N VAL A 239 -21.62 -50.33 49.08
CA VAL A 239 -22.11 -49.60 47.90
C VAL A 239 -21.76 -48.11 48.00
N GLN A 240 -21.99 -47.47 49.15
CA GLN A 240 -21.65 -46.07 49.36
C GLN A 240 -20.14 -45.81 49.17
N GLN A 241 -19.28 -46.66 49.74
CA GLN A 241 -17.83 -46.54 49.60
C GLN A 241 -17.37 -46.79 48.16
N ALA A 242 -17.94 -47.76 47.46
CA ALA A 242 -17.63 -48.02 46.06
C ALA A 242 -17.99 -46.82 45.16
N ILE A 243 -19.19 -46.25 45.34
CA ILE A 243 -19.65 -45.07 44.60
C ILE A 243 -18.75 -43.86 44.88
N ALA A 244 -18.42 -43.59 46.15
CA ALA A 244 -17.54 -42.48 46.51
C ALA A 244 -16.16 -42.59 45.86
N LYS A 245 -15.55 -43.79 45.91
CA LYS A 245 -14.25 -44.08 45.26
C LYS A 245 -14.33 -43.88 43.74
N LEU A 246 -15.43 -44.33 43.11
CA LEU A 246 -15.67 -44.21 41.67
C LEU A 246 -15.84 -42.73 41.26
N ILE A 247 -16.56 -41.93 42.04
CA ILE A 247 -16.76 -40.49 41.77
C ILE A 247 -15.41 -39.77 41.77
N VAL A 248 -14.57 -39.98 42.80
CA VAL A 248 -13.25 -39.33 42.88
C VAL A 248 -12.34 -39.79 41.73
N PHE A 249 -12.31 -41.10 41.44
CA PHE A 249 -11.52 -41.63 40.34
C PHE A 249 -11.98 -41.08 38.98
N SER A 250 -13.29 -40.95 38.76
CA SER A 250 -13.87 -40.36 37.55
C SER A 250 -13.48 -38.89 37.40
N GLY A 251 -13.52 -38.12 38.49
CA GLY A 251 -13.09 -36.72 38.50
C GLY A 251 -11.60 -36.55 38.15
N LEU A 252 -10.73 -37.38 38.75
CA LEU A 252 -9.30 -37.37 38.45
C LEU A 252 -9.01 -37.79 37.00
N SER A 253 -9.69 -38.84 36.51
CA SER A 253 -9.58 -39.32 35.14
C SER A 253 -10.05 -38.25 34.13
N TYR A 254 -11.14 -37.54 34.44
CA TYR A 254 -11.60 -36.41 33.64
C TYR A 254 -10.57 -35.28 33.60
N GLY A 255 -10.00 -34.91 34.75
CA GLY A 255 -8.94 -33.92 34.84
C GLY A 255 -7.69 -34.29 34.02
N LEU A 256 -7.30 -35.57 34.06
CA LEU A 256 -6.21 -36.09 33.24
C LEU A 256 -6.50 -35.96 31.73
N LEU A 257 -7.70 -36.38 31.30
CA LEU A 257 -8.12 -36.24 29.90
C LEU A 257 -8.18 -34.77 29.47
N TRP A 258 -8.65 -33.87 30.33
CA TRP A 258 -8.67 -32.43 30.08
C TRP A 258 -7.26 -31.88 29.85
N CYS A 259 -6.31 -32.23 30.71
CA CYS A 259 -4.91 -31.81 30.57
C CYS A 259 -4.30 -32.34 29.27
N ALA A 260 -4.53 -33.62 28.95
CA ALA A 260 -4.03 -34.26 27.73
C ALA A 260 -4.60 -33.58 26.46
N ARG A 261 -5.89 -33.21 26.46
CA ARG A 261 -6.51 -32.49 25.33
C ARG A 261 -5.90 -31.10 25.15
N ASN A 262 -5.66 -30.36 26.23
CA ASN A 262 -5.01 -29.05 26.16
C ASN A 262 -3.56 -29.13 25.70
N TYR A 263 -2.81 -30.15 26.14
CA TYR A 263 -1.47 -30.45 25.60
C TYR A 263 -1.52 -30.66 24.09
N SER A 264 -2.42 -31.53 23.62
CA SER A 264 -2.56 -31.84 22.19
C SER A 264 -2.94 -30.62 21.36
N ALA A 265 -3.89 -29.81 21.82
CA ALA A 265 -4.31 -28.58 21.13
C ALA A 265 -3.17 -27.55 21.01
N ASN A 266 -2.41 -27.32 22.09
CA ASN A 266 -1.26 -26.42 22.05
C ASN A 266 -0.15 -26.97 21.14
N ARG A 267 0.07 -28.28 21.13
CA ARG A 267 1.07 -28.90 20.26
C ARG A 267 0.67 -28.83 18.78
N HIS A 268 -0.62 -28.99 18.47
CA HIS A 268 -1.18 -28.75 17.14
C HIS A 268 -0.90 -27.31 16.67
N ASN A 269 -1.28 -26.32 17.49
CA ASN A 269 -1.08 -24.90 17.15
C ASN A 269 0.40 -24.55 17.01
N TYR A 270 1.28 -25.14 17.83
CA TYR A 270 2.73 -25.00 17.67
C TYR A 270 3.19 -25.48 16.29
N VAL A 271 2.83 -26.71 15.90
CA VAL A 271 3.25 -27.29 14.62
C VAL A 271 2.71 -26.49 13.44
N LEU A 272 1.43 -26.08 13.50
CA LEU A 272 0.79 -25.29 12.45
C LEU A 272 1.46 -23.93 12.27
N ASN A 273 1.69 -23.19 13.37
CA ASN A 273 2.36 -21.89 13.29
C ASN A 273 3.83 -22.01 12.88
N LYS A 274 4.52 -23.08 13.29
CA LYS A 274 5.89 -23.35 12.84
C LYS A 274 5.95 -23.66 11.35
N HIS A 275 4.99 -24.41 10.82
CA HIS A 275 4.85 -24.65 9.39
C HIS A 275 4.61 -23.33 8.63
N ARG A 276 3.67 -22.49 9.09
CA ARG A 276 3.41 -21.16 8.51
C ARG A 276 4.64 -20.26 8.47
N GLN A 277 5.39 -20.22 9.57
CA GLN A 277 6.68 -19.51 9.63
C GLN A 277 7.64 -20.01 8.55
N ASN A 278 7.83 -21.33 8.47
CA ASN A 278 8.76 -21.94 7.52
C ASN A 278 8.32 -21.72 6.06
N SER A 279 7.01 -21.81 5.78
CA SER A 279 6.45 -21.55 4.44
C SER A 279 6.65 -20.10 4.02
N LEU A 280 6.45 -19.12 4.92
CA LEU A 280 6.72 -17.71 4.64
C LEU A 280 8.21 -17.44 4.40
N ALA A 281 9.09 -18.02 5.22
CA ALA A 281 10.54 -17.88 5.03
C ALA A 281 11.02 -18.44 3.70
N THR A 282 10.44 -19.58 3.27
CA THR A 282 10.81 -20.21 1.99
C THR A 282 10.14 -19.51 0.80
N PHE A 283 8.93 -18.96 0.98
CA PHE A 283 8.22 -18.20 -0.04
C PHE A 283 9.05 -17.04 -0.58
N GLU A 284 9.74 -16.30 0.29
CA GLU A 284 10.62 -15.20 -0.13
C GLU A 284 11.70 -15.67 -1.11
N THR A 285 12.30 -16.83 -0.83
CA THR A 285 13.34 -17.42 -1.68
C THR A 285 12.79 -17.84 -3.04
N PHE A 286 11.61 -18.48 -3.06
CA PHE A 286 10.96 -18.89 -4.30
C PHE A 286 10.45 -17.70 -5.12
N ALA A 287 9.89 -16.68 -4.47
CA ALA A 287 9.37 -15.49 -5.14
C ALA A 287 10.49 -14.68 -5.83
N LYS A 288 11.67 -14.58 -5.19
CA LYS A 288 12.88 -13.97 -5.77
C LYS A 288 13.43 -14.80 -6.93
N SER A 289 13.40 -16.13 -6.82
CA SER A 289 13.90 -17.03 -7.86
C SER A 289 13.06 -17.03 -9.15
N ALA A 290 11.83 -16.52 -9.09
CA ALA A 290 10.91 -16.41 -10.23
C ALA A 290 10.85 -14.99 -10.83
N GLU A 291 11.82 -14.12 -10.51
CA GLU A 291 11.93 -12.80 -11.12
C GLU A 291 12.25 -12.93 -12.61
N GLY A 292 11.25 -12.61 -13.45
CA GLY A 292 11.35 -12.69 -14.92
C GLY A 292 10.33 -13.63 -15.57
N ASP A 293 9.65 -14.46 -14.78
CA ASP A 293 8.57 -15.35 -15.25
C ASP A 293 7.26 -15.06 -14.46
N PRO A 294 6.35 -14.26 -15.04
CA PRO A 294 5.08 -13.93 -14.40
C PRO A 294 4.21 -15.14 -14.06
N ASP A 295 4.24 -16.19 -14.90
CA ASP A 295 3.41 -17.38 -14.73
C ASP A 295 3.93 -18.24 -13.57
N THR A 296 5.24 -18.45 -13.51
CA THR A 296 5.89 -19.16 -12.39
C THR A 296 5.72 -18.39 -11.09
N LYS A 297 5.84 -17.06 -11.10
CA LYS A 297 5.61 -16.22 -9.90
C LYS A 297 4.17 -16.31 -9.39
N ASN A 298 3.18 -16.31 -10.28
CA ASN A 298 1.77 -16.41 -9.91
C ASN A 298 1.42 -17.80 -9.37
N ALA A 299 2.01 -18.86 -9.94
CA ALA A 299 1.87 -20.22 -9.43
C ALA A 299 2.47 -20.38 -8.02
N ILE A 300 3.65 -19.82 -7.79
CA ILE A 300 4.31 -19.81 -6.47
C ILE A 300 3.47 -19.05 -5.44
N LEU A 301 2.93 -17.87 -5.80
CA LEU A 301 2.03 -17.08 -4.94
C LEU A 301 0.80 -17.89 -4.52
N LEU A 302 0.14 -18.54 -5.48
CA LEU A 302 -1.06 -19.33 -5.22
C LEU A 302 -0.76 -20.54 -4.33
N GLN A 303 0.32 -21.27 -4.62
CA GLN A 303 0.72 -22.44 -3.86
C GLN A 303 1.18 -22.07 -2.44
N ALA A 304 1.93 -20.97 -2.29
CA ALA A 304 2.36 -20.47 -0.99
C ALA A 304 1.19 -19.99 -0.15
N THR A 305 0.25 -19.23 -0.73
CA THR A 305 -0.98 -18.80 -0.04
C THR A 305 -1.77 -20.00 0.46
N THR A 306 -1.90 -21.02 -0.39
CA THR A 306 -2.57 -22.28 -0.02
C THR A 306 -1.82 -22.99 1.11
N SER A 307 -0.50 -23.13 1.03
CA SER A 307 0.33 -23.76 2.06
C SER A 307 0.30 -23.04 3.41
N ILE A 308 0.24 -21.70 3.42
CA ILE A 308 0.25 -20.90 4.65
C ILE A 308 -1.13 -20.91 5.32
N PHE A 309 -2.22 -20.86 4.55
CA PHE A 309 -3.57 -20.65 5.10
C PHE A 309 -4.48 -21.88 5.07
N ALA A 310 -4.09 -22.98 4.44
CA ALA A 310 -4.87 -24.22 4.49
C ALA A 310 -5.01 -24.74 5.92
N ALA A 311 -6.18 -25.29 6.23
CA ALA A 311 -6.39 -26.08 7.43
C ALA A 311 -5.62 -27.41 7.28
N GLN A 312 -4.54 -27.58 8.05
CA GLN A 312 -3.72 -28.79 8.03
C GLN A 312 -3.93 -29.57 9.33
N THR A 313 -4.15 -30.88 9.19
CA THR A 313 -4.19 -31.78 10.34
C THR A 313 -2.75 -32.15 10.74
N THR A 314 -2.40 -32.07 12.02
CA THR A 314 -1.03 -32.34 12.50
C THR A 314 -0.92 -33.65 13.28
N GLY A 315 -1.95 -34.50 13.22
CA GLY A 315 -2.06 -35.73 14.02
C GLY A 315 -2.32 -35.53 15.52
N TYR A 316 -2.27 -34.30 16.04
CA TYR A 316 -2.55 -33.95 17.45
C TYR A 316 -4.04 -33.66 17.70
N LEU A 317 -4.84 -33.39 16.66
CA LEU A 317 -6.29 -33.29 16.77
C LEU A 317 -6.92 -34.53 16.12
N THR A 318 -7.76 -35.23 16.87
CA THR A 318 -8.46 -36.42 16.38
C THR A 318 -9.73 -35.97 15.66
N LYS A 319 -9.78 -36.21 14.34
CA LYS A 319 -10.91 -35.96 13.42
C LYS A 319 -11.25 -34.49 13.16
N GLU A 320 -10.51 -33.88 12.24
CA GLU A 320 -11.11 -32.93 11.30
C GLU A 320 -11.20 -33.66 9.94
N PRO A 321 -12.33 -33.56 9.21
CA PRO A 321 -12.38 -34.07 7.85
C PRO A 321 -11.30 -33.36 7.04
N GLU A 322 -10.39 -34.13 6.47
CA GLU A 322 -9.43 -33.65 5.48
C GLU A 322 -10.24 -32.94 4.40
N ILE A 323 -10.12 -31.62 4.30
CA ILE A 323 -10.66 -30.91 3.14
C ILE A 323 -9.74 -31.33 2.00
N ASP A 324 -10.22 -32.31 1.23
CA ASP A 324 -9.55 -32.87 0.06
C ASP A 324 -9.25 -31.72 -0.91
N GLN A 325 -8.04 -31.15 -0.82
CA GLN A 325 -7.61 -30.09 -1.72
C GLN A 325 -7.13 -30.78 -3.00
N PRO A 326 -7.75 -30.50 -4.16
CA PRO A 326 -7.32 -31.08 -5.41
C PRO A 326 -5.88 -30.64 -5.68
N SER A 327 -4.98 -31.61 -5.79
CA SER A 327 -3.56 -31.39 -6.05
C SER A 327 -3.38 -30.80 -7.45
N LYS A 328 -3.22 -29.47 -7.54
CA LYS A 328 -2.94 -28.73 -8.79
C LYS A 328 -1.65 -29.18 -9.51
N ILE A 329 -0.79 -29.94 -8.83
CA ILE A 329 0.37 -30.61 -9.45
C ILE A 329 -0.05 -31.57 -10.57
N VAL A 330 -1.24 -32.18 -10.48
CA VAL A 330 -1.75 -33.09 -11.53
C VAL A 330 -2.21 -32.32 -12.78
N GLU A 331 -2.68 -31.07 -12.64
CA GLU A 331 -3.06 -30.21 -13.78
C GLU A 331 -1.85 -29.70 -14.55
N ILE A 332 -0.77 -29.31 -13.85
CA ILE A 332 0.47 -28.83 -14.49
C ILE A 332 1.17 -29.96 -15.25
N MET A 333 1.18 -31.19 -14.72
CA MET A 333 1.73 -32.33 -15.46
C MET A 333 0.87 -32.75 -16.67
N ARG A 334 -0.43 -32.42 -16.68
CA ARG A 334 -1.31 -32.67 -17.83
C ARG A 334 -1.12 -31.64 -18.94
N SER A 335 -0.88 -30.37 -18.61
CA SER A 335 -0.62 -29.33 -19.63
C SER A 335 0.73 -29.52 -20.32
N VAL A 336 1.74 -30.01 -19.60
CA VAL A 336 3.09 -30.28 -20.17
C VAL A 336 3.13 -31.52 -21.06
N LYS A 337 2.24 -32.51 -20.85
CA LYS A 337 2.16 -33.71 -21.70
C LYS A 337 1.20 -33.58 -22.90
N GLY A 338 0.52 -32.44 -23.03
CA GLY A 338 -0.46 -32.17 -24.09
C GLY A 338 -0.03 -31.10 -25.11
N GLY A 339 1.24 -30.72 -25.12
CA GLY A 339 1.85 -29.79 -26.10
C GLY A 339 2.68 -30.52 -27.14
#